data_AF-A0AAD7GYL2-F1
#
_entry.id   AF-A0AAD7GYL2-F1
#
_cell.length_a   1.000
_cell.length_b   1.000
_cell.length_c   1.000
_cell.angle_alpha   90.00
_cell.angle_beta   90.00
_cell.angle_gamma   90.00
#
_symmetry.space_group_name_H-M   'P 1'
#
loop_
_entity.id
_entity.type
_entity.pdbx_description
1 polymer ?
#
loop_
_entity_poly.entity_id
_entity_poly.type
_entity_poly.pdbx_seq_one_letter_code
_entity_poly.pdbx_strand_id
1 'polypeptide(L)'
;MQILEVVAVNVFCSYFSIIAGLFSLIARSLSSQNWGGRVYVFIALAVASFVHTWFYMFKFMAANYDQSARATIPAGLAVERMSQWLLNTSLFEQAWAHVCFGKVNWWWSQQLCLFTVGAWTIFLSVEGRHHHIKFIWVYMLLGQFVAISVVSNLVYFALVLAPRPPSPSSSHGMSSLPAPVALWLPILLSLGTIATSPFTSERSFLPNLLLMHTLIILPLLVPDRLFPLGQASAEPKSRIGISLKTLYIVVFGACSGFTRAQLAKPAKPPAIHRSLSRILLSRHGMSFTLIRHNRP
;
A
#
# COMPACT_ATOMS: atom_id res chain seq x y z
N MET A 1 16.24 -20.34 -23.41
CA MET A 1 15.59 -19.67 -22.27
C MET A 1 15.72 -20.56 -21.04
N GLN A 2 16.49 -20.13 -20.05
CA GLN A 2 16.67 -20.85 -18.79
C GLN A 2 15.35 -20.83 -18.00
N ILE A 3 15.08 -21.85 -17.18
CA ILE A 3 13.83 -21.95 -16.37
C ILE A 3 13.58 -20.67 -15.57
N LEU A 4 14.63 -20.04 -15.04
CA LEU A 4 14.56 -18.80 -14.28
C LEU A 4 14.03 -17.61 -15.09
N GLU A 5 14.42 -17.48 -16.36
CA GLU A 5 13.98 -16.40 -17.25
C GLU A 5 12.48 -16.49 -17.53
N VAL A 6 12.00 -17.72 -17.79
CA VAL A 6 10.57 -18.00 -17.97
C VAL A 6 9.79 -17.63 -16.71
N VAL A 7 10.30 -18.02 -15.54
CA VAL A 7 9.68 -17.68 -14.25
C VAL A 7 9.62 -16.17 -14.06
N ALA A 8 10.70 -15.42 -14.33
CA ALA A 8 10.74 -13.98 -14.16
C ALA A 8 9.71 -13.26 -15.05
N VAL A 9 9.64 -13.64 -16.33
CA VAL A 9 8.64 -13.09 -17.27
C VAL A 9 7.23 -13.45 -16.83
N ASN A 10 6.99 -14.69 -16.39
CA ASN A 10 5.68 -15.12 -15.91
C ASN A 10 5.24 -14.36 -14.66
N VAL A 11 6.13 -14.14 -13.69
CA VAL A 11 5.84 -13.33 -12.50
C VAL A 11 5.47 -11.91 -12.93
N PHE A 12 6.25 -11.30 -13.82
CA PHE A 12 5.96 -9.97 -14.35
C PHE A 12 4.58 -9.92 -15.06
N CYS A 13 4.30 -10.84 -15.99
CA CYS A 13 3.02 -10.92 -16.68
C CYS A 13 1.84 -11.19 -15.74
N SER A 14 2.05 -12.01 -14.70
CA SER A 14 1.03 -12.31 -13.70
C SER A 14 0.62 -11.07 -12.91
N TYR A 15 1.56 -10.16 -12.61
CA TYR A 15 1.28 -8.91 -11.90
C TYR A 15 0.27 -8.04 -12.68
N PHE A 16 0.48 -7.86 -13.99
CA PHE A 16 -0.46 -7.11 -14.84
C PHE A 16 -1.79 -7.84 -15.03
N SER A 17 -1.75 -9.17 -15.18
CA SER A 17 -2.95 -10.00 -15.30
C SER A 17 -3.84 -9.89 -14.05
N ILE A 18 -3.24 -9.88 -12.86
CA ILE A 18 -3.96 -9.67 -11.59
C ILE A 18 -4.60 -8.29 -11.58
N ILE A 19 -3.86 -7.22 -11.90
CA ILE A 19 -4.41 -5.86 -11.94
C ILE A 19 -5.60 -5.77 -12.91
N ALA A 20 -5.45 -6.28 -14.14
CA ALA A 20 -6.53 -6.30 -15.13
C ALA A 20 -7.74 -7.11 -14.65
N GLY A 21 -7.50 -8.25 -14.00
CA GLY A 21 -8.53 -9.07 -13.37
C GLY A 21 -9.30 -8.33 -12.28
N LEU A 22 -8.60 -7.63 -11.38
CA LEU A 22 -9.21 -6.85 -10.30
C LEU A 22 -10.05 -5.69 -10.84
N PHE A 23 -9.55 -4.94 -11.83
CA PHE A 23 -10.34 -3.91 -12.52
C PHE A 23 -11.59 -4.50 -13.18
N SER A 24 -11.45 -5.64 -13.86
CA SER A 24 -12.57 -6.32 -14.52
C SER A 24 -13.63 -6.77 -13.51
N LEU A 25 -13.22 -7.28 -12.34
CA LEU A 25 -14.13 -7.64 -11.26
C LEU A 25 -14.89 -6.42 -10.72
N ILE A 26 -14.19 -5.31 -10.47
CA ILE A 26 -14.82 -4.05 -10.03
C ILE A 26 -15.79 -3.54 -11.10
N ALA A 27 -15.37 -3.46 -12.36
CA ALA A 27 -16.21 -2.99 -13.46
C ALA A 27 -17.48 -3.83 -13.61
N ARG A 28 -17.36 -5.16 -13.57
CA ARG A 28 -18.51 -6.08 -13.59
C ARG A 28 -19.45 -5.87 -12.40
N SER A 29 -18.91 -5.57 -11.22
CA SER A 29 -19.71 -5.31 -10.02
C SER A 29 -20.53 -4.01 -10.10
N LEU A 30 -20.11 -3.06 -10.94
CA LEU A 30 -20.70 -1.73 -11.08
C LEU A 30 -21.49 -1.55 -12.39
N SER A 31 -21.37 -2.49 -13.34
CA SER A 31 -21.95 -2.41 -14.69
C SER A 31 -23.48 -2.41 -14.74
N SER A 32 -24.17 -2.87 -13.70
CA SER A 32 -25.64 -3.01 -13.69
C SER A 32 -26.38 -1.81 -13.09
N GLN A 33 -25.70 -0.68 -12.87
CA GLN A 33 -26.26 0.46 -12.14
C GLN A 33 -26.44 1.68 -13.04
N ASN A 34 -27.38 2.57 -12.71
CA ASN A 34 -27.61 3.82 -13.43
C ASN A 34 -26.59 4.88 -13.01
N TRP A 35 -25.83 5.42 -13.95
CA TRP A 35 -24.73 6.36 -13.66
C TRP A 35 -25.27 7.79 -13.64
N GLY A 36 -25.22 8.45 -12.48
CA GLY A 36 -25.54 9.87 -12.35
C GLY A 36 -24.33 10.78 -12.66
N GLY A 37 -24.55 12.07 -12.91
CA GLY A 37 -23.48 13.01 -13.28
C GLY A 37 -22.26 13.05 -12.32
N ARG A 38 -22.48 12.82 -11.01
CA ARG A 38 -21.42 12.80 -9.98
C ARG A 38 -20.45 11.62 -10.15
N VAL A 39 -20.89 10.53 -10.78
CA VAL A 39 -20.06 9.35 -11.04
C VAL A 39 -18.87 9.70 -11.93
N TYR A 40 -19.08 10.53 -12.95
CA TYR A 40 -18.03 10.90 -13.89
C TYR A 40 -16.86 11.62 -13.24
N VAL A 41 -17.11 12.38 -12.16
CA VAL A 41 -16.05 13.04 -11.39
C VAL A 41 -15.13 12.01 -10.75
N PHE A 42 -15.67 10.99 -10.09
CA PHE A 42 -14.86 9.94 -9.46
C PHE A 42 -14.15 9.07 -10.47
N ILE A 43 -14.76 8.80 -11.63
CA ILE A 43 -14.09 8.09 -12.73
C ILE A 43 -12.93 8.92 -13.28
N ALA A 44 -13.15 10.21 -13.55
CA ALA A 44 -12.11 11.11 -14.04
C ALA A 44 -10.95 11.21 -13.04
N LEU A 45 -11.25 11.33 -11.75
CA LEU A 45 -10.24 11.33 -10.69
C LEU A 45 -9.49 9.99 -10.56
N ALA A 46 -10.19 8.86 -10.72
CA ALA A 46 -9.56 7.53 -10.72
C ALA A 46 -8.60 7.36 -11.91
N VAL A 47 -9.04 7.75 -13.11
CA VAL A 47 -8.22 7.71 -14.33
C VAL A 47 -7.03 8.65 -14.22
N ALA A 48 -7.25 9.90 -13.79
CA ALA A 48 -6.16 10.87 -13.60
C ALA A 48 -5.14 10.37 -12.56
N SER A 49 -5.62 9.82 -11.43
CA SER A 49 -4.74 9.23 -10.41
C SER A 49 -3.95 8.05 -10.97
N PHE A 50 -4.59 7.18 -11.76
CA PHE A 50 -3.95 6.00 -12.35
C PHE A 50 -2.88 6.43 -13.35
N VAL A 51 -3.21 7.31 -14.28
CA VAL A 51 -2.27 7.83 -15.27
C VAL A 51 -1.08 8.50 -14.57
N HIS A 52 -1.33 9.29 -13.53
CA HIS A 52 -0.28 9.96 -12.79
C HIS A 52 0.69 8.98 -12.11
N THR A 53 0.19 8.00 -11.35
CA THR A 53 1.05 7.05 -10.63
C THR A 53 1.79 6.12 -11.59
N TRP A 54 1.11 5.65 -12.63
CA TRP A 54 1.72 4.75 -13.62
C TRP A 54 2.71 5.45 -14.54
N PHE A 55 2.51 6.73 -14.86
CA PHE A 55 3.49 7.52 -15.60
C PHE A 55 4.86 7.50 -14.90
N TYR A 56 4.88 7.74 -13.58
CA TYR A 56 6.12 7.67 -12.80
C TYR A 56 6.65 6.25 -12.64
N MET A 57 5.77 5.25 -12.49
CA MET A 57 6.17 3.84 -12.44
C MET A 57 6.88 3.41 -13.73
N PHE A 58 6.30 3.71 -14.90
CA PHE A 58 6.92 3.41 -16.18
C PHE A 58 8.21 4.19 -16.40
N LYS A 59 8.25 5.47 -16.00
CA LYS A 59 9.48 6.28 -16.07
C LYS A 59 10.59 5.68 -15.21
N PHE A 60 10.28 5.20 -14.00
CA PHE A 60 11.23 4.52 -13.14
C PHE A 60 11.72 3.21 -13.77
N MET A 61 10.81 2.37 -14.26
CA MET A 61 11.18 1.10 -14.91
C MET A 61 12.02 1.32 -16.16
N ALA A 62 11.72 2.33 -16.98
CA ALA A 62 12.50 2.68 -18.16
C ALA A 62 13.91 3.16 -17.80
N ALA A 63 14.03 4.07 -16.82
CA ALA A 63 15.33 4.55 -16.35
C ALA A 63 16.18 3.41 -15.77
N ASN A 64 15.55 2.49 -15.03
CA ASN A 64 16.22 1.32 -14.49
C ASN A 64 16.66 0.33 -15.59
N TYR A 65 15.79 0.08 -16.58
CA TYR A 65 16.11 -0.75 -17.73
C TYR A 65 17.31 -0.20 -18.51
N ASP A 66 17.32 1.11 -18.81
CA ASP A 66 18.41 1.77 -19.52
C ASP A 66 19.73 1.68 -18.75
N GLN A 67 19.69 1.84 -17.43
CA GLN A 67 20.87 1.71 -16.58
C GLN A 67 21.42 0.27 -16.61
N SER A 68 20.56 -0.73 -16.47
CA SER A 68 20.94 -2.15 -16.49
C SER A 68 21.42 -2.60 -17.87
N ALA A 69 20.79 -2.11 -18.94
CA ALA A 69 21.16 -2.40 -20.32
C ALA A 69 22.58 -1.90 -20.66
N ARG A 70 22.99 -0.74 -20.11
CA ARG A 70 24.35 -0.21 -20.28
C ARG A 70 25.41 -0.99 -19.51
N ALA A 71 25.03 -1.67 -18.43
CA ALA A 71 25.96 -2.31 -17.51
C ALA A 71 26.22 -3.78 -17.81
N THR A 72 25.22 -4.54 -18.27
CA THR A 72 25.29 -6.01 -18.16
C THR A 72 24.57 -6.81 -19.25
N ILE A 73 23.74 -6.21 -20.12
CA ILE A 73 22.84 -6.98 -21.01
C ILE A 73 23.45 -7.09 -22.43
N PRO A 74 23.84 -8.30 -22.88
CA PRO A 74 24.34 -8.52 -24.25
C PRO A 74 23.28 -8.21 -25.32
N ALA A 75 23.74 -7.97 -26.55
CA ALA A 75 22.84 -7.85 -27.70
C ALA A 75 22.07 -9.17 -27.92
N GLY A 76 20.75 -9.11 -27.95
CA GLY A 76 19.87 -10.27 -28.09
C GLY A 76 18.42 -9.87 -28.36
N LEU A 77 17.54 -10.88 -28.52
CA LEU A 77 16.09 -10.68 -28.68
C LEU A 77 15.50 -9.86 -27.53
N ALA A 78 14.48 -9.05 -27.80
CA ALA A 78 13.88 -8.16 -26.80
C ALA A 78 13.37 -8.90 -25.56
N VAL A 79 12.81 -10.10 -25.72
CA VAL A 79 12.32 -10.94 -24.63
C VAL A 79 13.48 -11.44 -23.75
N GLU A 80 14.60 -11.83 -24.34
CA GLU A 80 15.79 -12.27 -23.61
C GLU A 80 16.41 -11.13 -22.81
N ARG A 81 16.46 -9.92 -23.41
CA ARG A 81 16.94 -8.72 -22.72
C ARG A 81 16.04 -8.35 -21.54
N MET A 82 14.73 -8.50 -21.72
CA MET A 82 13.73 -8.26 -20.68
C MET A 82 13.85 -9.29 -19.55
N SER A 83 13.95 -10.58 -19.86
CA SER A 83 14.07 -11.65 -18.86
C SER A 83 15.36 -11.50 -18.05
N GLN A 84 16.47 -11.21 -18.72
CA GLN A 84 17.77 -10.94 -18.07
C GLN A 84 17.71 -9.67 -17.19
N TRP A 85 17.03 -8.62 -17.62
CA TRP A 85 16.83 -7.44 -16.79
C TRP A 85 16.02 -7.76 -15.53
N LEU A 86 14.91 -8.48 -15.67
CA LEU A 86 14.03 -8.87 -14.55
C LEU A 86 14.75 -9.79 -13.55
N LEU A 87 15.63 -10.69 -14.02
CA LEU A 87 16.41 -11.58 -13.15
C LEU A 87 17.49 -10.84 -12.36
N ASN A 88 18.15 -9.87 -12.99
CA ASN A 88 19.27 -9.17 -12.38
C ASN A 88 18.86 -7.93 -11.59
N THR A 89 17.57 -7.57 -11.59
CA THR A 89 17.07 -6.37 -10.92
C THR A 89 16.00 -6.70 -9.91
N SER A 90 16.24 -6.35 -8.64
CA SER A 90 15.19 -6.36 -7.61
C SER A 90 14.32 -5.10 -7.70
N LEU A 91 13.52 -4.97 -8.78
CA LEU A 91 12.71 -3.77 -9.08
C LEU A 91 11.85 -3.31 -7.90
N PHE A 92 11.14 -4.26 -7.27
CA PHE A 92 10.30 -3.97 -6.12
C PHE A 92 11.10 -3.49 -4.91
N GLU A 93 12.22 -4.17 -4.60
CA GLU A 93 13.08 -3.80 -3.48
C GLU A 93 13.69 -2.41 -3.69
N GLN A 94 14.15 -2.10 -4.90
CA GLN A 94 14.73 -0.80 -5.24
C GLN A 94 13.69 0.33 -5.17
N ALA A 95 12.47 0.09 -5.68
CA ALA A 95 11.39 1.08 -5.58
C ALA A 95 11.02 1.38 -4.13
N TRP A 96 10.85 0.34 -3.30
CA TRP A 96 10.55 0.53 -1.87
C TRP A 96 11.72 1.11 -1.10
N ALA A 97 12.96 0.75 -1.42
CA ALA A 97 14.14 1.40 -0.87
C ALA A 97 14.16 2.90 -1.19
N HIS A 98 13.80 3.31 -2.41
CA HIS A 98 13.74 4.71 -2.79
C HIS A 98 12.69 5.49 -1.99
N VAL A 99 11.52 4.87 -1.77
CA VAL A 99 10.38 5.50 -1.09
C VAL A 99 10.53 5.47 0.43
N CYS A 100 11.18 4.46 1.01
CA CYS A 100 11.31 4.32 2.46
C CYS A 100 12.66 4.78 3.03
N PHE A 101 13.73 4.85 2.23
CA PHE A 101 15.02 5.29 2.75
C PHE A 101 15.20 6.80 2.65
N GLY A 102 15.69 7.39 3.74
CA GLY A 102 15.79 8.83 3.93
C GLY A 102 14.72 9.33 4.88
N LYS A 103 15.05 10.35 5.69
CA LYS A 103 14.16 10.83 6.76
C LYS A 103 12.81 11.31 6.24
N VAL A 104 12.84 12.13 5.18
CA VAL A 104 11.64 12.73 4.58
C VAL A 104 10.82 11.68 3.84
N ASN A 105 11.49 10.80 3.11
CA ASN A 105 10.87 9.71 2.36
C ASN A 105 10.18 8.71 3.32
N TRP A 106 10.88 8.31 4.38
CA TRP A 106 10.30 7.50 5.46
C TRP A 106 9.12 8.21 6.12
N TRP A 107 9.25 9.50 6.43
CA TRP A 107 8.17 10.26 7.06
C TRP A 107 6.88 10.19 6.22
N TRP A 108 6.96 10.48 4.93
CA TRP A 108 5.81 10.37 4.02
C TRP A 108 5.28 8.94 3.90
N SER A 109 6.17 7.96 3.72
CA SER A 109 5.81 6.54 3.61
C SER A 109 5.06 6.05 4.84
N GLN A 110 5.55 6.41 6.01
CA GLN A 110 4.94 6.05 7.28
C GLN A 110 3.54 6.66 7.40
N GLN A 111 3.32 7.92 7.01
CA GLN A 111 1.97 8.51 7.03
C GLN A 111 1.01 7.75 6.09
N LEU A 112 1.47 7.38 4.90
CA LEU A 112 0.68 6.60 3.95
C LEU A 112 0.32 5.23 4.54
N CYS A 113 1.30 4.50 5.07
CA CYS A 113 1.07 3.20 5.69
C CYS A 113 0.10 3.29 6.89
N LEU A 114 0.25 4.30 7.75
CA LEU A 114 -0.63 4.50 8.90
C LEU A 114 -2.06 4.85 8.47
N PHE A 115 -2.21 5.70 7.44
CA PHE A 115 -3.51 5.99 6.85
C PHE A 115 -4.15 4.73 6.28
N THR A 116 -3.40 3.93 5.52
CA THR A 116 -3.92 2.70 4.89
C THR A 116 -4.29 1.62 5.91
N VAL A 117 -3.41 1.35 6.89
CA VAL A 117 -3.64 0.35 7.93
C VAL A 117 -4.75 0.75 8.88
N GLY A 118 -4.74 2.01 9.33
CA GLY A 118 -5.74 2.52 10.26
C GLY A 118 -6.99 2.96 9.54
N ALA A 119 -7.03 4.24 9.19
CA ALA A 119 -8.23 4.92 8.69
C ALA A 119 -8.89 4.18 7.50
N TRP A 120 -8.10 3.81 6.49
CA TRP A 120 -8.62 3.23 5.25
C TRP A 120 -9.18 1.82 5.45
N THR A 121 -8.46 0.94 6.15
CA THR A 121 -8.94 -0.43 6.41
C THR A 121 -10.23 -0.43 7.23
N ILE A 122 -10.31 0.44 8.25
CA ILE A 122 -11.51 0.61 9.06
C ILE A 122 -12.66 1.13 8.21
N PHE A 123 -12.41 2.20 7.44
CA PHE A 123 -13.41 2.80 6.55
C PHE A 123 -13.98 1.77 5.59
N LEU A 124 -13.13 1.00 4.89
CA LEU A 124 -13.58 -0.05 3.98
C LEU A 124 -14.37 -1.15 4.70
N SER A 125 -13.94 -1.57 5.88
CA SER A 125 -14.64 -2.63 6.63
C SER A 125 -16.02 -2.18 7.11
N VAL A 126 -16.15 -0.93 7.58
CA VAL A 126 -17.41 -0.39 8.11
C VAL A 126 -18.32 0.03 6.96
N GLU A 127 -17.88 0.96 6.11
CA GLU A 127 -18.72 1.52 5.05
C GLU A 127 -18.97 0.52 3.93
N GLY A 128 -17.97 -0.31 3.59
CA GLY A 128 -18.13 -1.36 2.58
C GLY A 128 -19.21 -2.36 2.97
N ARG A 129 -19.32 -2.71 4.26
CA ARG A 129 -20.38 -3.59 4.76
C ARG A 129 -21.71 -2.87 4.92
N HIS A 130 -21.70 -1.64 5.46
CA HIS A 130 -22.89 -0.82 5.64
C HIS A 130 -23.63 -0.54 4.32
N HIS A 131 -22.89 -0.31 3.24
CA HIS A 131 -23.42 -0.10 1.89
C HIS A 131 -23.50 -1.37 1.04
N HIS A 132 -23.23 -2.55 1.62
CA HIS A 132 -23.23 -3.84 0.93
C HIS A 132 -22.41 -3.87 -0.38
N ILE A 133 -21.25 -3.20 -0.38
CA ILE A 133 -20.34 -3.16 -1.52
C ILE A 133 -19.78 -4.56 -1.74
N LYS A 134 -20.07 -5.13 -2.92
CA LYS A 134 -19.57 -6.44 -3.32
C LYS A 134 -18.04 -6.41 -3.42
N PHE A 135 -17.40 -7.48 -2.93
CA PHE A 135 -15.96 -7.70 -3.05
C PHE A 135 -15.08 -6.57 -2.47
N ILE A 136 -15.40 -6.05 -1.29
CA ILE A 136 -14.61 -4.96 -0.66
C ILE A 136 -13.10 -5.27 -0.56
N TRP A 137 -12.74 -6.54 -0.37
CA TRP A 137 -11.35 -7.00 -0.35
C TRP A 137 -10.62 -6.76 -1.69
N VAL A 138 -11.32 -6.80 -2.83
CA VAL A 138 -10.75 -6.52 -4.16
C VAL A 138 -10.29 -5.07 -4.25
N TYR A 139 -11.03 -4.13 -3.66
CA TYR A 139 -10.62 -2.73 -3.60
C TYR A 139 -9.33 -2.58 -2.78
N MET A 140 -9.28 -3.17 -1.59
CA MET A 140 -8.06 -3.13 -0.77
C MET A 140 -6.86 -3.78 -1.48
N LEU A 141 -7.07 -4.94 -2.12
CA LEU A 141 -6.03 -5.65 -2.86
C LEU A 141 -5.53 -4.82 -4.05
N LEU A 142 -6.43 -4.24 -4.84
CA LEU A 142 -6.05 -3.34 -5.95
C LEU A 142 -5.20 -2.16 -5.45
N GLY A 143 -5.48 -1.68 -4.24
CA GLY A 143 -4.73 -0.59 -3.60
C GLY A 143 -3.28 -0.94 -3.31
N GLN A 144 -3.00 -2.23 -3.05
CA GLN A 144 -1.64 -2.74 -2.83
C GLN A 144 -0.85 -2.87 -4.14
N PHE A 145 -1.53 -3.09 -5.26
CA PHE A 145 -0.88 -3.27 -6.57
C PHE A 145 -0.71 -1.96 -7.33
N VAL A 146 -1.66 -1.04 -7.24
CA VAL A 146 -1.72 0.16 -8.08
C VAL A 146 -1.41 1.43 -7.29
N ALA A 147 -2.40 1.93 -6.56
CA ALA A 147 -2.30 3.12 -5.75
C ALA A 147 -3.58 3.26 -4.91
N ILE A 148 -3.42 3.69 -3.66
CA ILE A 148 -4.56 3.94 -2.77
C ILE A 148 -5.47 5.04 -3.33
N SER A 149 -4.93 6.08 -3.98
CA SER A 149 -5.72 7.16 -4.58
C SER A 149 -6.67 6.69 -5.68
N VAL A 150 -6.23 5.76 -6.54
CA VAL A 150 -7.08 5.15 -7.59
C VAL A 150 -8.23 4.41 -6.94
N VAL A 151 -7.91 3.57 -5.95
CA VAL A 151 -8.92 2.78 -5.24
C VAL A 151 -9.87 3.64 -4.45
N SER A 152 -9.41 4.70 -3.79
CA SER A 152 -10.29 5.60 -3.04
C SER A 152 -11.36 6.21 -3.94
N ASN A 153 -10.98 6.66 -5.14
CA ASN A 153 -11.93 7.16 -6.12
C ASN A 153 -12.92 6.07 -6.60
N LEU A 154 -12.46 4.84 -6.81
CA LEU A 154 -13.34 3.71 -7.18
C LEU A 154 -14.30 3.32 -6.05
N VAL A 155 -13.87 3.42 -4.79
CA VAL A 155 -14.71 3.16 -3.63
C VAL A 155 -15.75 4.27 -3.47
N TYR A 156 -15.38 5.54 -3.64
CA TYR A 156 -16.35 6.63 -3.64
C TYR A 156 -17.35 6.52 -4.79
N PHE A 157 -16.88 6.09 -5.97
CA PHE A 157 -17.75 5.72 -7.09
C PHE A 157 -18.75 4.62 -6.68
N ALA A 158 -18.27 3.53 -6.06
CA ALA A 158 -19.13 2.45 -5.59
C ALA A 158 -20.12 2.90 -4.50
N LEU A 159 -19.72 3.80 -3.59
CA LEU A 159 -20.58 4.35 -2.54
C LEU A 159 -21.68 5.27 -3.08
N VAL A 160 -21.39 6.07 -4.10
CA VAL A 160 -22.40 6.93 -4.76
C VAL A 160 -23.45 6.09 -5.49
N LEU A 161 -23.02 4.95 -6.01
CA LEU A 161 -23.88 3.98 -6.69
C LEU A 161 -24.68 3.10 -5.69
N ALA A 162 -24.11 2.81 -4.52
CA ALA A 162 -24.74 1.94 -3.54
C ALA A 162 -26.14 2.46 -3.13
N PRO A 163 -27.14 1.57 -3.02
CA PRO A 163 -28.45 1.94 -2.48
C PRO A 163 -28.30 2.60 -1.11
N ARG A 164 -29.14 3.62 -0.83
CA ARG A 164 -29.16 4.24 0.50
C ARG A 164 -29.52 3.16 1.53
N PRO A 165 -28.72 3.00 2.60
CA PRO A 165 -29.08 2.09 3.68
C PRO A 165 -30.44 2.52 4.27
N PRO A 166 -31.27 1.59 4.73
CA PRO A 166 -32.57 1.91 5.33
C PRO A 166 -32.35 2.89 6.48
N SER A 167 -32.99 4.06 6.39
CA SER A 167 -32.87 5.10 7.41
C SER A 167 -33.34 4.52 8.75
N PRO A 168 -32.56 4.61 9.84
CA PRO A 168 -33.04 4.18 11.14
C PRO A 168 -34.24 5.07 11.49
N SER A 169 -35.42 4.46 11.59
CA SER A 169 -36.61 5.13 12.10
C SER A 169 -36.34 5.58 13.54
N SER A 170 -36.51 6.87 13.79
CA SER A 170 -36.64 7.53 15.10
C SER A 170 -35.46 7.48 16.10
N SER A 171 -34.83 8.66 16.28
CA SER A 171 -34.53 9.28 17.60
C SER A 171 -33.62 8.62 18.64
N HIS A 172 -32.69 7.73 18.29
CA HIS A 172 -31.56 7.42 19.18
C HIS A 172 -30.23 7.73 18.51
N GLY A 173 -29.55 8.74 19.07
CA GLY A 173 -28.39 9.38 18.47
C GLY A 173 -27.29 8.40 18.12
N MET A 174 -26.82 8.49 16.87
CA MET A 174 -25.51 8.08 16.35
C MET A 174 -24.73 7.13 17.27
N SER A 175 -25.30 5.97 17.55
CA SER A 175 -24.69 4.99 18.43
C SER A 175 -23.54 4.39 17.65
N SER A 176 -22.33 4.81 18.02
CA SER A 176 -21.06 4.34 17.49
C SER A 176 -21.10 2.82 17.37
N LEU A 177 -21.34 2.29 16.16
CA LEU A 177 -21.32 0.86 15.91
C LEU A 177 -19.97 0.32 16.40
N PRO A 178 -19.95 -0.58 17.40
CA PRO A 178 -18.71 -1.06 17.96
C PRO A 178 -17.98 -1.88 16.90
N ALA A 179 -16.76 -1.46 16.53
CA ALA A 179 -15.95 -2.18 15.58
C ALA A 179 -15.61 -3.57 16.17
N PRO A 180 -15.84 -4.67 15.43
CA PRO A 180 -15.66 -6.02 15.95
C PRO A 180 -14.20 -6.26 16.36
N VAL A 181 -13.95 -6.89 17.51
CA VAL A 181 -12.61 -7.18 18.08
C VAL A 181 -11.65 -7.79 17.06
N ALA A 182 -12.15 -8.60 16.14
CA ALA A 182 -11.36 -9.23 15.09
C ALA A 182 -10.82 -8.26 14.02
N LEU A 183 -11.36 -7.04 13.91
CA LEU A 183 -10.77 -5.96 13.11
C LEU A 183 -9.50 -5.43 13.79
N TRP A 184 -9.47 -5.44 15.12
CA TRP A 184 -8.42 -4.79 15.91
C TRP A 184 -7.12 -5.56 15.89
N LEU A 185 -7.17 -6.88 16.01
CA LEU A 185 -5.95 -7.69 16.05
C LEU A 185 -5.10 -7.51 14.77
N PRO A 186 -5.64 -7.65 13.53
CA PRO A 186 -4.86 -7.42 12.32
C PRO A 186 -4.38 -5.98 12.17
N ILE A 187 -5.18 -4.99 12.56
CA ILE A 187 -4.79 -3.57 12.50
C ILE A 187 -3.65 -3.28 13.48
N LEU A 188 -3.77 -3.69 14.75
CA LEU A 188 -2.73 -3.46 15.76
C LEU A 188 -1.43 -4.19 15.40
N LEU A 189 -1.51 -5.42 14.89
CA LEU A 189 -0.35 -6.14 14.38
C LEU A 189 0.29 -5.40 13.19
N SER A 190 -0.51 -4.87 12.27
CA SER A 190 -0.02 -4.08 11.14
C SER A 190 0.58 -2.72 11.56
N LEU A 191 0.03 -2.08 12.60
CA LEU A 191 0.64 -0.89 13.19
C LEU A 191 1.96 -1.23 13.86
N GLY A 192 2.04 -2.42 14.49
CA GLY A 192 3.26 -2.99 15.02
C GLY A 192 4.35 -3.15 13.95
N THR A 193 4.01 -3.69 12.77
CA THR A 193 4.99 -3.84 11.67
C THR A 193 5.46 -2.49 11.13
N ILE A 194 4.60 -1.47 11.06
CA ILE A 194 5.02 -0.09 10.73
C ILE A 194 5.98 0.46 11.79
N ALA A 195 5.65 0.28 13.07
CA ALA A 195 6.44 0.75 14.19
C ALA A 195 7.84 0.09 14.25
N THR A 196 7.94 -1.18 13.88
CA THR A 196 9.21 -1.93 13.85
C THR A 196 10.01 -1.70 12.58
N SER A 197 9.41 -1.18 11.50
CA SER A 197 10.06 -0.98 10.19
C SER A 197 11.39 -0.21 10.25
N PRO A 198 11.55 0.88 11.03
CA PRO A 198 12.83 1.58 11.14
C PRO A 198 13.96 0.75 11.76
N PHE A 199 13.62 -0.33 12.47
CA PHE A 199 14.55 -1.24 13.13
C PHE A 199 14.81 -2.51 12.31
N THR A 200 14.17 -2.64 11.13
CA THR A 200 14.39 -3.78 10.24
C THR A 200 15.73 -3.66 9.51
N SER A 201 16.26 -4.81 9.11
CA SER A 201 17.46 -4.92 8.27
C SER A 201 17.06 -5.08 6.80
N GLU A 202 18.02 -4.98 5.88
CA GLU A 202 17.80 -5.24 4.43
C GLU A 202 17.02 -6.56 4.20
N ARG A 203 17.37 -7.61 4.94
CA ARG A 203 16.73 -8.93 4.81
C ARG A 203 15.33 -9.03 5.42
N SER A 204 15.03 -8.22 6.44
CA SER A 204 13.75 -8.29 7.17
C SER A 204 12.76 -7.19 6.78
N PHE A 205 13.19 -6.18 6.03
CA PHE A 205 12.35 -5.08 5.58
C PHE A 205 11.22 -5.55 4.66
N LEU A 206 11.55 -6.29 3.59
CA LEU A 206 10.55 -6.75 2.62
C LEU A 206 9.55 -7.76 3.23
N PRO A 207 9.97 -8.77 4.03
CA PRO A 207 9.02 -9.62 4.75
C PRO A 207 8.10 -8.84 5.71
N ASN A 208 8.64 -7.86 6.43
CA ASN A 208 7.85 -7.02 7.34
C ASN A 208 6.80 -6.18 6.59
N LEU A 209 7.18 -5.63 5.44
CA LEU A 209 6.28 -4.89 4.55
C LEU A 209 5.18 -5.82 4.00
N LEU A 210 5.53 -7.00 3.51
CA LEU A 210 4.57 -7.99 3.01
C LEU A 210 3.61 -8.46 4.10
N LEU A 211 4.11 -8.65 5.33
CA LEU A 211 3.29 -9.00 6.48
C LEU A 211 2.25 -7.91 6.76
N MET A 212 2.64 -6.63 6.75
CA MET A 212 1.70 -5.51 6.90
C MET A 212 0.61 -5.57 5.82
N HIS A 213 0.97 -5.73 4.55
CA HIS A 213 0.00 -5.80 3.44
C HIS A 213 -0.94 -7.00 3.55
N THR A 214 -0.45 -8.14 4.04
CA THR A 214 -1.26 -9.35 4.23
C THR A 214 -2.27 -9.15 5.37
N LEU A 215 -1.83 -8.56 6.48
CA LEU A 215 -2.66 -8.35 7.67
C LEU A 215 -3.83 -7.38 7.41
N ILE A 216 -3.66 -6.35 6.58
CA ILE A 216 -4.76 -5.41 6.26
C ILE A 216 -5.83 -5.99 5.34
N ILE A 217 -5.52 -7.06 4.59
CA ILE A 217 -6.50 -7.73 3.73
C ILE A 217 -7.33 -8.73 4.55
N LEU A 218 -6.73 -9.37 5.55
CA LEU A 218 -7.35 -10.40 6.38
C LEU A 218 -8.76 -10.02 6.92
N PRO A 219 -8.97 -8.85 7.57
CA PRO A 219 -10.29 -8.50 8.10
C PRO A 219 -11.37 -8.32 7.02
N LEU A 220 -10.98 -8.10 5.76
CA LEU A 220 -11.90 -7.89 4.63
C LEU A 220 -12.28 -9.21 3.94
N LEU A 221 -11.52 -10.29 4.16
CA LEU A 221 -11.82 -11.62 3.62
C LEU A 221 -12.83 -12.39 4.46
N VAL A 222 -12.95 -12.05 5.75
CA VAL A 222 -13.81 -12.80 6.66
C VAL A 222 -15.29 -12.47 6.40
N PRO A 223 -16.14 -13.49 6.14
CA PRO A 223 -17.56 -13.30 5.89
C PRO A 223 -18.30 -12.64 7.06
N ASP A 224 -19.35 -11.88 6.74
CA ASP A 224 -20.22 -11.20 7.72
C ASP A 224 -20.85 -12.16 8.75
N ARG A 225 -20.98 -13.45 8.40
CA ARG A 225 -21.48 -14.49 9.33
C ARG A 225 -20.58 -14.68 10.54
N LEU A 226 -19.27 -14.49 10.39
CA LEU A 226 -18.31 -14.57 11.49
C LEU A 226 -18.19 -13.23 12.22
N PHE A 227 -18.64 -12.13 11.60
CA PHE A 227 -18.63 -10.78 12.16
C PHE A 227 -19.97 -10.08 12.00
N PRO A 228 -21.00 -10.47 12.79
CA PRO A 228 -22.28 -9.80 12.76
C PRO A 228 -22.12 -8.36 13.26
N LEU A 229 -22.00 -7.43 12.30
CA LEU A 229 -22.26 -6.01 12.48
C LEU A 229 -23.75 -5.88 12.77
N GLY A 230 -24.09 -5.87 14.05
CA GLY A 230 -25.39 -5.50 14.60
C GLY A 230 -26.60 -5.66 13.68
N GLN A 231 -26.97 -6.88 13.30
CA GLN A 231 -28.39 -7.16 13.14
C GLN A 231 -28.98 -7.16 14.54
N ALA A 232 -29.91 -6.25 14.78
CA ALA A 232 -30.58 -6.03 16.04
C ALA A 232 -31.37 -7.29 16.47
N SER A 233 -30.70 -8.21 17.16
CA SER A 233 -31.36 -9.15 18.06
C SER A 233 -31.17 -8.64 19.48
N ALA A 234 -32.31 -8.45 20.14
CA ALA A 234 -32.52 -7.76 21.41
C ALA A 234 -31.91 -8.48 22.62
N GLU A 235 -30.58 -8.49 22.76
CA GLU A 235 -29.90 -8.97 23.97
C GLU A 235 -28.73 -8.03 24.33
N PRO A 236 -28.78 -7.33 25.47
CA PRO A 236 -27.76 -6.38 25.90
C PRO A 236 -26.60 -7.14 26.56
N LYS A 237 -25.89 -7.96 25.79
CA LYS A 237 -24.61 -8.53 26.25
C LYS A 237 -23.52 -7.52 25.93
N SER A 238 -22.93 -6.94 26.97
CA SER A 238 -21.85 -5.96 26.96
C SER A 238 -20.78 -6.30 25.93
N ARG A 239 -20.91 -5.72 24.72
CA ARG A 239 -19.88 -5.86 23.69
C ARG A 239 -18.72 -4.95 24.08
N ILE A 240 -17.58 -5.57 24.39
CA ILE A 240 -16.27 -4.93 24.46
C ILE A 240 -16.00 -4.34 23.06
N GLY A 241 -16.39 -3.09 22.87
CA GLY A 241 -16.29 -2.39 21.60
C GLY A 241 -15.82 -0.97 21.85
N ILE A 242 -14.64 -0.64 21.35
CA ILE A 242 -14.10 0.71 21.44
C ILE A 242 -14.82 1.58 20.40
N SER A 243 -15.17 2.81 20.78
CA SER A 243 -15.82 3.75 19.84
C SER A 243 -14.91 4.03 18.64
N LEU A 244 -15.50 4.16 17.46
CA LEU A 244 -14.80 4.56 16.24
C LEU A 244 -14.02 5.88 16.44
N LYS A 245 -14.56 6.81 17.24
CA LYS A 245 -13.87 8.06 17.59
C LYS A 245 -12.58 7.80 18.37
N THR A 246 -12.65 6.94 19.37
CA THR A 246 -11.47 6.51 20.15
C THR A 246 -10.45 5.82 19.26
N LEU A 247 -10.89 5.02 18.28
CA LEU A 247 -9.99 4.37 17.31
C LEU A 247 -9.21 5.38 16.48
N TYR A 248 -9.90 6.37 15.91
CA TYR A 248 -9.25 7.45 15.18
C TYR A 248 -8.28 8.22 16.08
N ILE A 249 -8.67 8.53 17.32
CA ILE A 249 -7.79 9.22 18.28
C ILE A 249 -6.55 8.38 18.60
N VAL A 250 -6.67 7.06 18.80
CA VAL A 250 -5.53 6.17 19.06
C VAL A 250 -4.62 6.09 17.84
N VAL A 251 -5.18 5.93 16.63
CA VAL A 251 -4.39 5.86 15.40
C VAL A 251 -3.66 7.18 15.14
N PHE A 252 -4.35 8.32 15.21
CA PHE A 252 -3.74 9.65 15.03
C PHE A 252 -2.80 10.02 16.18
N GLY A 253 -3.10 9.60 17.40
CA GLY A 253 -2.23 9.72 18.57
C GLY A 253 -0.94 8.92 18.41
N ALA A 254 -1.04 7.68 17.93
CA ALA A 254 0.12 6.86 17.60
C ALA A 254 0.93 7.48 16.46
N CYS A 255 0.29 8.01 15.40
CA CYS A 255 0.95 8.73 14.30
C CYS A 255 1.77 9.93 14.80
N SER A 256 1.15 10.77 15.62
CA SER A 256 1.76 12.00 16.14
C SER A 256 2.88 11.72 17.15
N GLY A 257 2.69 10.73 18.04
CA GLY A 257 3.71 10.28 19.00
C GLY A 257 4.94 9.70 18.31
N PHE A 258 4.76 8.84 17.29
CA PHE A 258 5.87 8.26 16.54
C PHE A 258 6.65 9.32 15.76
N THR A 259 5.95 10.28 15.17
CA THR A 259 6.57 11.37 14.40
C THR A 259 7.51 12.21 15.27
N ARG A 260 7.09 12.53 16.50
CA ARG A 260 7.92 13.27 17.47
C ARG A 260 9.15 12.47 17.92
N ALA A 261 8.97 11.19 18.20
CA ALA A 261 10.07 10.32 18.64
C ALA A 261 11.13 10.09 17.54
N GLN A 262 10.72 10.06 16.27
CA GLN A 262 11.62 9.92 15.11
C GLN A 262 12.40 11.21 14.81
N LEU A 263 11.76 12.38 14.91
CA LEU A 263 12.42 13.68 14.73
C LEU A 263 13.43 13.99 15.84
N ALA A 264 13.24 13.44 17.04
CA ALA A 264 14.13 13.64 18.19
C ALA A 264 15.42 12.79 18.15
N LYS A 265 15.49 11.74 17.32
CA LYS A 265 16.70 10.90 17.24
C LYS A 265 17.70 11.45 16.21
N PRO A 266 18.98 11.61 16.56
CA PRO A 266 20.00 11.98 15.59
C PRO A 266 20.08 10.89 14.51
N ALA A 267 20.25 11.30 13.24
CA ALA A 267 20.26 10.38 12.12
C ALA A 267 21.41 9.38 12.28
N LYS A 268 21.10 8.11 12.57
CA LYS A 268 22.06 7.06 12.23
C LYS A 268 21.94 6.86 10.72
N PRO A 269 22.98 7.11 9.92
CA PRO A 269 22.94 6.76 8.51
C PRO A 269 22.65 5.26 8.42
N PRO A 270 21.66 4.83 7.62
CA PRO A 270 21.34 3.41 7.51
C PRO A 270 22.59 2.64 7.09
N ALA A 271 22.78 1.44 7.63
CA ALA A 271 23.92 0.57 7.29
C ALA A 271 24.06 0.37 5.77
N ILE A 272 22.93 0.43 5.07
CA ILE A 272 22.76 0.36 3.61
C ILE A 272 23.45 1.53 2.89
N HIS A 273 23.39 2.76 3.42
CA HIS A 273 24.13 3.87 2.80
C HIS A 273 25.63 3.61 2.87
N ARG A 274 26.13 2.90 3.89
CA ARG A 274 27.55 2.47 3.97
C ARG A 274 27.86 1.28 3.06
N SER A 275 26.89 0.44 2.72
CA SER A 275 27.06 -0.65 1.76
C SER A 275 26.93 -0.17 0.32
N LEU A 276 25.95 0.66 -0.01
CA LEU A 276 25.79 1.29 -1.33
C LEU A 276 26.90 2.29 -1.62
N SER A 277 27.34 3.11 -0.65
CA SER A 277 28.54 3.94 -0.84
C SER A 277 29.79 3.08 -0.98
N ARG A 278 29.94 1.96 -0.26
CA ARG A 278 31.05 1.02 -0.48
C ARG A 278 30.97 0.30 -1.83
N ILE A 279 29.78 -0.05 -2.32
CA ILE A 279 29.60 -0.70 -3.63
C ILE A 279 29.83 0.31 -4.75
N LEU A 280 29.36 1.56 -4.60
CA LEU A 280 29.62 2.65 -5.55
C LEU A 280 31.09 3.09 -5.54
N LEU A 281 31.73 3.18 -4.37
CA LEU A 281 33.17 3.47 -4.23
C LEU A 281 34.04 2.29 -4.65
N SER A 282 33.58 1.04 -4.52
CA SER A 282 34.30 -0.14 -5.00
C SER A 282 34.13 -0.36 -6.51
N ARG A 283 33.00 0.07 -7.11
CA ARG A 283 32.79 0.07 -8.57
C ARG A 283 33.40 1.27 -9.28
N HIS A 284 33.70 2.36 -8.58
CA HIS A 284 34.51 3.48 -9.08
C HIS A 284 35.89 3.42 -8.44
N GLY A 285 36.78 2.59 -9.00
CA GLY A 285 38.22 2.68 -8.75
C GLY A 285 38.81 3.98 -9.27
N MET A 286 38.37 5.13 -8.75
CA MET A 286 39.03 6.41 -8.89
C MET A 286 39.62 6.79 -7.54
N SER A 287 40.93 6.59 -7.43
CA SER A 287 41.79 7.25 -6.45
C SER A 287 41.46 8.73 -6.40
N PHE A 288 40.78 9.17 -5.36
CA PHE A 288 40.76 10.58 -4.98
C PHE A 288 42.06 10.86 -4.23
N THR A 289 43.08 11.29 -4.97
CA THR A 289 44.27 11.91 -4.40
C THR A 289 43.83 13.16 -3.66
N LEU A 290 43.96 13.12 -2.33
CA LEU A 290 43.69 14.22 -1.42
C LEU A 290 44.61 15.40 -1.77
N ILE A 291 44.08 16.39 -2.49
CA ILE A 291 44.74 17.69 -2.66
C ILE A 291 44.61 18.43 -1.32
N ARG A 292 45.69 18.35 -0.53
CA ARG A 292 45.88 19.10 0.70
C ARG A 292 46.14 20.56 0.34
N HIS A 293 45.10 21.39 0.37
CA HIS A 293 45.26 22.83 0.22
C HIS A 293 45.81 23.40 1.52
N ASN A 294 47.13 23.55 1.59
CA ASN A 294 47.78 24.41 2.57
C ASN A 294 47.47 25.87 2.19
N ARG A 295 46.99 26.66 3.14
CA ARG A 295 47.01 28.12 3.05
C ARG A 295 47.78 28.68 4.26
N PRO A 296 48.50 29.80 4.05
CA PRO A 296 49.52 30.31 4.97
C PRO A 296 48.96 30.78 6.30
#